data_AF-A0A9E2Y4U6-F1
#
_entry.id   AF-A0A9E2Y4U6-F1
#
_cell.length_a   1.000
_cell.length_b   1.000
_cell.length_c   1.000
_cell.angle_alpha   90.00
_cell.angle_beta   90.00
_cell.angle_gamma   90.00
#
_symmetry.space_group_name_H-M   'P 1'
#
loop_
_entity.id
_entity.type
_entity.pdbx_description
1 polymer ?
#
loop_
_entity_poly.entity_id
_entity_poly.type
_entity_poly.pdbx_seq_one_letter_code
_entity_poly.pdbx_strand_id
1 'polypeptide(L)'
;VQLANGSTQTYSDVTIKIAQQTLHVTTADGAGTLVIDKAACSYAGELQRCLPYSMTLDQGGGSHPLDFQSGTVYLNLTDSNQTLPLSSLQLPPRGILLGLKTKIGTYISLSGVVDEVQK
;
A
#
# COMPACT_ATOMS: atom_id res chain seq x y z
N VAL A 1 1.01 -7.06 -9.04
CA VAL A 1 0.66 -6.05 -10.06
C VAL A 1 0.08 -6.77 -11.27
N GLN A 2 -1.19 -6.51 -11.61
CA GLN A 2 -1.84 -7.06 -12.80
C GLN A 2 -2.05 -5.95 -13.81
N LEU A 3 -1.43 -6.09 -14.98
CA LEU A 3 -1.51 -5.11 -16.07
C LEU A 3 -2.84 -5.24 -16.83
N ALA A 4 -3.20 -4.19 -17.58
CA ALA A 4 -4.43 -4.17 -18.37
C ALA A 4 -4.51 -5.29 -19.44
N ASN A 5 -3.37 -5.82 -19.87
CA ASN A 5 -3.27 -6.97 -20.78
C ASN A 5 -3.47 -8.34 -20.07
N GLY A 6 -3.78 -8.33 -18.77
CA GLY A 6 -3.99 -9.54 -17.96
C GLY A 6 -2.71 -10.16 -17.38
N SER A 7 -1.52 -9.74 -17.81
CA SER A 7 -0.26 -10.25 -17.25
C SER A 7 -0.09 -9.82 -15.80
N THR A 8 0.51 -10.69 -14.98
CA THR A 8 0.76 -10.43 -13.57
C THR A 8 2.26 -10.44 -13.29
N GLN A 9 2.70 -9.40 -12.59
CA GLN A 9 4.05 -9.25 -12.05
C GLN A 9 3.96 -9.26 -10.53
N THR A 10 4.80 -10.07 -9.90
CA THR A 10 4.86 -10.23 -8.45
C THR A 10 6.23 -9.79 -7.96
N TYR A 11 6.23 -9.00 -6.90
CA TYR A 11 7.42 -8.54 -6.21
C TYR A 11 7.36 -9.10 -4.79
N SER A 12 8.28 -10.01 -4.47
CA SER A 12 8.38 -10.60 -3.13
C SER A 12 9.36 -9.78 -2.28
N ASP A 13 9.27 -9.95 -0.97
CA ASP A 13 10.22 -9.38 0.01
C ASP A 13 10.35 -7.86 -0.07
N VAL A 14 9.25 -7.18 -0.39
CA VAL A 14 9.19 -5.72 -0.36
C VAL A 14 9.27 -5.23 1.09
N THR A 15 10.02 -4.15 1.30
CA THR A 15 10.09 -3.48 2.60
C THR A 15 8.97 -2.44 2.70
N ILE A 16 8.26 -2.45 3.82
CA ILE A 16 7.11 -1.58 4.08
C ILE A 16 7.39 -0.73 5.31
N LYS A 17 7.51 0.58 5.11
CA LYS A 17 7.78 1.55 6.18
C LYS A 17 6.73 2.63 6.23
N ILE A 18 6.37 3.03 7.44
CA ILE A 18 5.56 4.22 7.68
C ILE A 18 6.43 5.22 8.42
N ALA A 19 6.68 6.39 7.83
CA ALA A 19 7.45 7.46 8.44
C ALA A 19 6.82 8.80 8.13
N GLN A 20 6.66 9.68 9.13
CA GLN A 20 6.09 11.03 8.94
C GLN A 20 4.77 11.01 8.16
N GLN A 21 3.87 10.08 8.50
CA GLN A 21 2.57 9.86 7.83
C GLN A 21 2.66 9.44 6.35
N THR A 22 3.86 9.09 5.88
CA THR A 22 4.10 8.60 4.52
C THR A 22 4.34 7.10 4.56
N LEU A 23 3.67 6.36 3.67
CA LEU A 23 3.90 4.95 3.46
C LEU A 23 4.89 4.76 2.30
N HIS A 24 5.99 4.07 2.59
CA HIS A 24 7.01 3.67 1.62
C HIS A 24 6.95 2.17 1.42
N VAL A 25 6.87 1.74 0.17
CA VAL A 25 6.98 0.34 -0.23
C VAL A 25 8.14 0.23 -1.20
N THR A 26 9.22 -0.44 -0.78
CA THR A 26 10.46 -0.56 -1.56
C THR A 26 10.64 -2.01 -2.02
N THR A 27 11.01 -2.21 -3.29
CA THR A 27 11.34 -3.53 -3.82
C THR A 27 12.56 -4.12 -3.12
N ALA A 28 12.67 -5.46 -3.06
CA ALA A 28 13.76 -6.14 -2.36
C ALA A 28 15.16 -5.75 -2.87
N ASP A 29 15.29 -5.43 -4.16
CA ASP A 29 16.52 -4.95 -4.80
C ASP A 29 16.78 -3.45 -4.61
N GLY A 30 15.85 -2.72 -3.96
CA GLY A 30 15.91 -1.28 -3.77
C GLY A 30 15.72 -0.46 -5.05
N ALA A 31 15.41 -1.09 -6.19
CA ALA A 31 15.34 -0.43 -7.48
C ALA A 31 14.14 0.52 -7.63
N GLY A 32 13.05 0.27 -6.90
CA GLY A 32 11.84 1.09 -6.93
C GLY A 32 11.22 1.26 -5.55
N THR A 33 10.71 2.46 -5.28
CA THR A 33 9.93 2.78 -4.08
C THR A 33 8.61 3.44 -4.47
N LEU A 34 7.50 2.83 -4.07
CA LEU A 34 6.19 3.46 -4.09
C LEU A 34 6.02 4.30 -2.82
N VAL A 35 5.69 5.58 -3.00
CA VAL A 35 5.50 6.56 -1.93
C VAL A 35 4.04 7.01 -1.93
N ILE A 36 3.38 6.88 -0.77
CA ILE A 36 2.02 7.34 -0.53
C ILE A 36 2.07 8.37 0.60
N ASP A 37 2.10 9.65 0.23
CA ASP A 37 2.30 10.80 1.11
C ASP A 37 1.01 11.61 1.37
N LYS A 38 -0.02 11.41 0.54
CA LYS A 38 -1.30 12.13 0.68
C LYS A 38 -2.49 11.18 0.62
N ALA A 39 -3.15 11.02 1.75
CA ALA A 39 -4.35 10.22 1.89
C ALA A 39 -5.31 10.81 2.92
N ALA A 40 -6.60 10.58 2.71
CA ALA A 40 -7.62 10.82 3.72
C ALA A 40 -7.79 9.55 4.55
N CYS A 41 -7.44 9.60 5.83
CA CYS A 41 -7.50 8.44 6.72
C CYS A 41 -8.68 8.54 7.70
N SER A 42 -9.27 7.39 7.98
CA SER A 42 -10.37 7.19 8.92
C SER A 42 -10.18 5.84 9.61
N TYR A 43 -10.87 5.62 10.73
CA TYR A 43 -10.88 4.30 11.38
C TYR A 43 -12.12 3.52 10.97
N ALA A 44 -11.95 2.22 10.76
CA ALA A 44 -13.02 1.25 10.56
C ALA A 44 -12.85 0.13 11.60
N GLY A 45 -13.44 0.34 12.78
CA GLY A 45 -13.04 -0.40 13.98
C GLY A 45 -11.61 -0.02 14.38
N GLU A 46 -10.79 -1.01 14.70
CA GLU A 46 -9.37 -0.84 15.08
C GLU A 46 -8.43 -0.71 13.86
N LEU A 47 -8.94 -0.88 12.64
CA LEU A 47 -8.17 -0.72 11.42
C LEU A 47 -8.15 0.75 10.98
N GLN A 48 -6.98 1.25 10.65
CA GLN A 48 -6.85 2.52 9.94
C GLN A 48 -7.07 2.27 8.44
N ARG A 49 -8.06 2.96 7.87
CA ARG A 49 -8.38 2.94 6.44
C ARG A 49 -8.03 4.29 5.82
N CYS A 50 -7.12 4.28 4.85
CA CYS A 50 -6.71 5.47 4.12
C CYS A 50 -7.12 5.40 2.64
N LEU A 51 -7.62 6.52 2.13
CA LEU A 51 -7.97 6.73 0.73
C LEU A 51 -6.92 7.68 0.13
N PRO A 52 -5.88 7.14 -0.51
CA PRO A 52 -4.86 7.96 -1.16
C PRO A 52 -5.45 8.76 -2.32
N TYR A 53 -4.94 9.97 -2.50
CA TYR A 53 -5.26 10.84 -3.64
C TYR A 53 -4.01 11.39 -4.36
N SER A 54 -2.82 11.07 -3.87
CA SER A 54 -1.54 11.25 -4.56
C SER A 54 -0.62 10.07 -4.25
N MET A 55 0.18 9.66 -5.24
CA MET A 55 1.22 8.64 -5.10
C MET A 55 2.35 8.91 -6.08
N THR A 56 3.56 8.51 -5.70
CA THR A 56 4.75 8.68 -6.52
C THR A 56 5.53 7.38 -6.57
N LEU A 57 6.10 7.07 -7.73
CA LEU A 57 7.05 5.99 -7.93
C LEU A 57 8.45 6.59 -8.08
N ASP A 58 9.30 6.34 -7.10
CA ASP A 58 10.70 6.68 -7.14
C ASP A 58 11.47 5.51 -7.75
N GLN A 59 12.01 5.69 -8.97
CA GLN A 59 12.72 4.65 -9.71
C GLN A 59 13.71 5.27 -10.69
N GLY A 60 14.87 4.64 -10.86
CA GLY A 60 15.87 5.08 -11.86
C GLY A 60 16.43 6.48 -11.62
N GLY A 61 16.42 6.96 -10.37
CA GLY A 61 16.87 8.31 -9.99
C GLY A 61 15.84 9.42 -10.25
N GLY A 62 14.64 9.08 -10.71
CA GLY A 62 13.52 10.01 -10.92
C GLY A 62 12.34 9.71 -9.99
N SER A 63 11.47 10.70 -9.83
CA SER A 63 10.23 10.62 -9.06
C SER A 63 9.05 10.84 -10.00
N HIS A 64 8.22 9.82 -10.16
CA HIS A 64 7.17 9.77 -11.19
C HIS A 64 5.79 9.70 -10.55
N PRO A 65 4.92 10.74 -10.72
CA PRO A 65 3.58 10.68 -10.17
C PRO A 65 2.80 9.54 -10.83
N LEU A 66 2.09 8.76 -10.02
CA LEU A 66 1.22 7.69 -10.50
C LEU A 66 -0.20 8.20 -10.68
N ASP A 67 -0.69 8.12 -11.91
CA ASP A 67 -2.07 8.42 -12.24
C ASP A 67 -2.99 7.25 -11.91
N PHE A 68 -3.80 7.40 -10.86
CA PHE A 68 -4.75 6.38 -10.43
C PHE A 68 -6.20 6.85 -10.35
N GLN A 69 -7.11 5.89 -10.49
CA GLN A 69 -8.55 6.11 -10.45
C GLN A 69 -9.07 6.00 -9.01
N SER A 70 -8.60 4.98 -8.28
CA SER A 70 -8.99 4.74 -6.90
C SER A 70 -7.94 3.91 -6.18
N GLY A 71 -7.84 4.09 -4.86
CA GLY A 71 -7.00 3.27 -4.00
C GLY A 71 -7.54 3.22 -2.58
N THR A 72 -7.20 2.16 -1.88
CA THR A 72 -7.51 1.95 -0.47
C THR A 72 -6.33 1.26 0.20
N VAL A 73 -5.94 1.79 1.36
CA VAL A 73 -4.96 1.17 2.26
C VAL A 73 -5.68 0.82 3.56
N TYR A 74 -5.54 -0.43 4.00
CA TYR A 74 -5.87 -0.85 5.36
C TYR A 74 -4.58 -1.13 6.12
N LEU A 75 -4.49 -0.56 7.32
CA LEU A 75 -3.39 -0.75 8.24
C LEU A 75 -3.95 -1.30 9.55
N ASN A 76 -3.40 -2.41 10.01
CA ASN A 76 -3.59 -2.89 11.35
C ASN A 76 -2.40 -2.45 12.20
N LEU A 77 -2.51 -1.34 12.91
CA LEU A 77 -1.44 -0.84 13.78
C LEU A 77 -1.48 -1.47 15.19
N THR A 78 -2.36 -2.45 15.40
CA THR A 78 -2.51 -3.15 16.69
C THR A 78 -1.62 -4.39 16.77
N ASP A 79 -1.55 -4.96 17.97
CA ASP A 79 -0.82 -6.21 18.26
C ASP A 79 -1.69 -7.48 18.12
N SER A 80 -2.92 -7.37 17.59
CA SER A 80 -3.85 -8.49 17.41
C SER A 80 -4.38 -8.58 15.97
N ASN A 81 -4.89 -9.74 15.57
CA ASN A 81 -5.54 -9.88 14.27
C ASN A 81 -6.81 -9.01 14.21
N GLN A 82 -7.00 -8.31 13.09
CA GLN A 82 -8.17 -7.47 12.86
C GLN A 82 -8.90 -7.90 11.59
N THR A 83 -10.21 -8.08 11.67
CA THR A 83 -11.04 -8.46 10.51
C THR A 83 -11.29 -7.25 9.62
N LEU A 84 -11.11 -7.40 8.31
CA LEU A 84 -11.46 -6.36 7.36
C LEU A 84 -12.96 -6.05 7.38
N PRO A 85 -13.37 -4.78 7.21
CA PRO A 85 -14.77 -4.44 7.09
C PRO A 85 -15.41 -5.19 5.92
N LEU A 86 -16.58 -5.80 6.16
CA LEU A 86 -17.37 -6.50 5.14
C LEU A 86 -16.67 -7.70 4.49
N SER A 87 -15.65 -8.28 5.15
CA SER A 87 -14.92 -9.45 4.68
C SER A 87 -14.64 -10.40 5.86
N SER A 88 -14.37 -11.67 5.56
CA SER A 88 -13.86 -12.65 6.53
C SER A 88 -12.33 -12.63 6.66
N LEU A 89 -11.64 -11.86 5.80
CA LEU A 89 -10.19 -11.78 5.79
C LEU A 89 -9.68 -11.00 7.02
N GLN A 90 -8.64 -11.54 7.65
CA GLN A 90 -7.98 -10.91 8.80
C GLN A 90 -6.64 -10.31 8.36
N LEU A 91 -6.38 -9.08 8.80
CA LEU A 91 -5.03 -8.50 8.78
C LEU A 91 -4.31 -8.94 10.06
N PRO A 92 -3.09 -9.50 9.95
CA PRO A 92 -2.27 -9.81 11.12
C PRO A 92 -1.86 -8.53 11.87
N PRO A 93 -1.30 -8.64 13.09
CA PRO A 93 -0.67 -7.51 13.79
C PRO A 93 0.32 -6.80 12.88
N ARG A 94 0.31 -5.46 12.90
CA ARG A 94 1.13 -4.63 11.98
C ARG A 94 0.88 -4.90 10.50
N GLY A 95 -0.20 -5.59 10.16
CA GLY A 95 -0.53 -5.97 8.80
C GLY A 95 -0.95 -4.79 7.94
N ILE A 96 -0.68 -4.90 6.65
CA ILE A 96 -1.12 -3.94 5.64
C ILE A 96 -1.79 -4.66 4.48
N LEU A 97 -2.83 -4.03 3.93
CA LEU A 97 -3.42 -4.38 2.65
C LEU A 97 -3.62 -3.10 1.83
N LEU A 98 -3.03 -3.06 0.64
CA LEU A 98 -3.22 -2.02 -0.36
C LEU A 98 -3.93 -2.61 -1.57
N GLY A 99 -4.93 -1.89 -2.07
CA GLY A 99 -5.52 -2.12 -3.38
C GLY A 99 -5.60 -0.80 -4.14
N LEU A 100 -5.13 -0.78 -5.38
CA LEU A 100 -5.03 0.40 -6.23
C LEU A 100 -5.41 0.03 -7.67
N LYS A 101 -6.17 0.91 -8.32
CA LYS A 101 -6.49 0.82 -9.74
C LYS A 101 -5.98 2.07 -10.45
N THR A 102 -5.06 1.89 -11.40
CA THR A 102 -4.54 3.00 -12.20
C THR A 102 -5.56 3.46 -13.25
N LYS A 103 -5.43 4.68 -13.77
CA LYS A 103 -6.33 5.18 -14.84
C LYS A 103 -6.27 4.33 -16.11
N ILE A 104 -5.13 3.71 -16.38
CA ILE A 104 -4.92 2.81 -17.53
C ILE A 104 -5.39 1.37 -17.26
N GLY A 105 -6.04 1.10 -16.12
CA GLY A 105 -6.63 -0.20 -15.81
C GLY A 105 -5.68 -1.24 -15.21
N THR A 106 -4.49 -0.83 -14.76
CA THR A 106 -3.59 -1.72 -14.00
C THR A 106 -4.07 -1.83 -12.56
N TYR A 107 -4.13 -3.04 -12.02
CA TYR A 107 -4.42 -3.30 -10.63
C TYR A 107 -3.13 -3.57 -9.85
N ILE A 108 -2.93 -2.84 -8.77
CA ILE A 108 -1.81 -3.01 -7.87
C ILE A 108 -2.38 -3.45 -6.53
N SER A 109 -1.96 -4.62 -6.07
CA SER A 109 -2.28 -5.14 -4.75
C SER A 109 -0.98 -5.40 -4.00
N LEU A 110 -1.01 -5.14 -2.70
CA LEU A 110 0.07 -5.47 -1.79
C LEU A 110 -0.53 -5.91 -0.46
N SER A 111 0.08 -6.94 0.12
CA SER A 111 -0.25 -7.44 1.44
C SER A 111 1.04 -7.82 2.15
N GLY A 112 1.14 -7.52 3.43
CA GLY A 112 2.34 -7.82 4.21
C GLY A 112 2.23 -7.34 5.65
N VAL A 113 3.38 -7.21 6.31
CA VAL A 113 3.52 -6.58 7.61
C VAL A 113 4.36 -5.31 7.47
N VAL A 114 4.06 -4.30 8.28
CA VAL A 114 4.84 -3.07 8.36
C VAL A 114 6.10 -3.36 9.16
N ASP A 115 7.25 -3.24 8.50
CA ASP A 115 8.56 -3.51 9.09
C ASP A 115 8.94 -2.44 10.11
N GLU A 116 8.54 -1.19 9.86
CA GLU A 116 8.95 -0.05 10.67
C GLU A 116 7.87 1.04 10.69
N VAL A 117 7.60 1.58 11.89
CA VAL A 117 6.73 2.75 12.09
C VAL A 117 7.52 3.82 12.83
N GLN A 118 7.85 4.90 12.14
CA GLN A 118 8.46 6.11 12.71
C GLN A 118 7.40 7.22 12.81
N LYS A 119 7.26 7.77 14.01
CA LYS A 119 6.30 8.85 14.30
C LYS A 119 6.84 10.21 13.88
#